data_AF-D6K9J9-F1
#
_entry.id   AF-D6K9J9-F1
#
_cell.length_a   1.000
_cell.length_b   1.000
_cell.length_c   1.000
_cell.angle_alpha   90.00
_cell.angle_beta   90.00
_cell.angle_gamma   90.00
#
_symmetry.space_group_name_H-M   'P 1'
#
loop_
_entity.id
_entity.type
_entity.pdbx_description
1 polymer ?
#
loop_
_entity_poly.entity_id
_entity_poly.type
_entity_poly.pdbx_seq_one_letter_code
_entity_poly.pdbx_strand_id
1 'polypeptide(L)'
;KAVRRGAGLPGAAPGTAVPRPCPGAPAAAHGRRAPQEVPAMSDPTPAAAPVAVITGADSGIGRATAVRLAEAGLDIGITWHSDEKGAEETAEEVRSQGRRAAVTRMDLTRLPGAADALDELADALGGRVDVLVNCSGTGTATPYLDLGLDDLRRVLDVDLAGPFLLGQKAARRMIAQGDGGRIVNVTSVHEHQPRVGAAPYCAAKGGLGLLTQVMALEL
;
A
#
# COMPACT_ATOMS: atom_id res chain seq x y z
N LYS A 1 8.98 38.03 -23.16
CA LYS A 1 9.22 37.61 -24.56
C LYS A 1 8.04 36.76 -25.01
N ALA A 2 7.11 37.37 -25.73
CA ALA A 2 5.91 36.73 -26.26
C ALA A 2 6.21 36.06 -27.61
N VAL A 3 5.59 34.92 -27.91
CA VAL A 3 5.42 34.43 -29.29
C VAL A 3 3.94 34.12 -29.52
N ARG A 4 3.44 34.69 -30.62
CA ARG A 4 2.08 34.75 -31.16
C ARG A 4 1.57 33.36 -31.59
N ARG A 5 0.31 33.01 -31.28
CA ARG A 5 -0.89 33.05 -32.17
C ARG A 5 -0.71 32.44 -33.57
N GLY A 6 -1.43 31.35 -33.81
CA GLY A 6 -1.95 30.94 -35.11
C GLY A 6 -3.42 30.52 -34.94
N ALA A 7 -4.32 31.19 -35.66
CA ALA A 7 -5.76 30.96 -35.66
C ALA A 7 -6.17 30.18 -36.92
N GLY A 8 -7.23 29.38 -36.82
CA GLY A 8 -7.90 28.74 -37.95
C GLY A 8 -9.10 27.89 -37.52
N LEU A 9 -10.31 28.44 -37.66
CA LEU A 9 -11.63 27.78 -37.66
C LEU A 9 -12.24 27.99 -39.07
N PRO A 10 -13.43 27.46 -39.43
CA PRO A 10 -14.04 26.15 -39.21
C PRO A 10 -14.61 25.54 -40.53
N GLY A 11 -15.17 24.33 -40.50
CA GLY A 11 -16.00 23.79 -41.61
C GLY A 11 -16.28 22.30 -41.42
N ALA A 12 -17.48 21.90 -40.98
CA ALA A 12 -18.69 21.64 -41.79
C ALA A 12 -18.94 20.13 -41.90
N ALA A 13 -19.92 19.63 -41.13
CA ALA A 13 -20.62 18.39 -41.42
C ALA A 13 -21.70 18.69 -42.49
N PRO A 14 -22.00 17.76 -43.41
CA PRO A 14 -23.19 16.92 -43.19
C PRO A 14 -23.09 15.52 -43.84
N GLY A 15 -24.00 14.61 -43.46
CA GLY A 15 -24.34 13.46 -44.30
C GLY A 15 -24.67 12.18 -43.56
N THR A 16 -25.88 12.09 -43.01
CA THR A 16 -26.51 10.83 -42.62
C THR A 16 -26.89 10.04 -43.88
N ALA A 17 -26.18 8.96 -44.16
CA ALA A 17 -26.57 7.98 -45.18
C ALA A 17 -27.19 6.76 -44.50
N VAL A 18 -28.50 6.62 -44.62
CA VAL A 18 -29.26 5.43 -44.22
C VAL A 18 -29.09 4.36 -45.31
N PRO A 19 -28.57 3.16 -45.01
CA PRO A 19 -28.55 2.08 -45.99
C PRO A 19 -29.98 1.52 -46.19
N ARG A 20 -30.35 1.32 -47.46
CA ARG A 20 -31.63 0.71 -47.90
C ARG A 20 -31.63 -0.78 -47.56
N PRO A 21 -32.77 -1.39 -47.19
CA PRO A 21 -32.85 -2.82 -46.91
C PRO A 21 -32.81 -3.66 -48.20
N CYS A 22 -32.02 -4.73 -48.18
CA CYS A 22 -32.05 -5.81 -49.16
C CYS A 22 -33.36 -6.60 -49.06
N PRO A 23 -34.03 -6.97 -50.16
CA PRO A 23 -35.20 -7.84 -50.11
C PRO A 23 -34.76 -9.32 -50.17
N GLY A 24 -35.23 -10.12 -49.22
CA GLY A 24 -35.22 -11.58 -49.34
C GLY A 24 -34.66 -12.31 -48.12
N ALA A 25 -35.52 -12.62 -47.15
CA ALA A 25 -35.35 -13.77 -46.26
C ALA A 25 -36.73 -14.31 -45.86
N PRO A 26 -36.93 -15.65 -45.84
CA PRO A 26 -38.24 -16.26 -45.66
C PRO A 26 -38.72 -16.18 -44.21
N ALA A 27 -40.05 -16.15 -44.05
CA ALA A 27 -40.72 -16.18 -42.75
C ALA A 27 -40.45 -17.52 -42.03
N ALA A 28 -39.71 -17.48 -40.92
CA ALA A 28 -39.52 -18.62 -40.05
C ALA A 28 -40.61 -18.66 -38.97
N ALA A 29 -41.37 -19.76 -38.98
CA ALA A 29 -42.44 -20.06 -38.06
C ALA A 29 -42.00 -19.98 -36.59
N HIS A 30 -42.75 -19.22 -35.79
CA HIS A 30 -42.53 -19.11 -34.35
C HIS A 30 -43.03 -20.37 -33.63
N GLY A 31 -42.14 -21.35 -33.47
CA GLY A 31 -42.30 -22.41 -32.48
C GLY A 31 -42.10 -21.83 -31.07
N ARG A 32 -43.11 -21.98 -30.20
CA ARG A 32 -43.00 -21.63 -28.78
C ARG A 32 -41.92 -22.48 -28.13
N ARG A 33 -40.79 -21.86 -27.76
CA ARG A 33 -39.73 -22.50 -26.96
C ARG A 33 -40.16 -22.50 -25.50
N ALA A 34 -40.12 -23.66 -24.85
CA ALA A 34 -40.37 -23.78 -23.41
C ALA A 34 -39.37 -22.91 -22.61
N PRO A 35 -39.78 -22.33 -21.47
CA PRO A 35 -38.89 -21.53 -20.63
C PRO A 35 -37.74 -22.43 -20.14
N GLN A 36 -36.51 -22.09 -20.50
CA GLN A 36 -35.33 -22.68 -19.88
C GLN A 36 -35.22 -22.10 -18.46
N GLU A 37 -35.16 -22.97 -17.46
CA GLU A 37 -34.80 -22.57 -16.10
C GLU A 37 -33.43 -21.88 -16.13
N VAL A 38 -33.43 -20.62 -15.69
CA VAL A 38 -32.21 -19.85 -15.48
C VAL A 38 -31.56 -20.43 -14.21
N PRO A 39 -30.32 -20.93 -14.27
CA PRO A 39 -29.66 -21.40 -13.05
C PRO A 39 -29.57 -20.22 -12.09
N ALA A 40 -29.93 -20.45 -10.83
CA ALA A 40 -29.79 -19.46 -9.77
C ALA A 40 -28.36 -18.91 -9.79
N MET A 41 -28.23 -17.59 -9.98
CA MET A 41 -26.95 -16.91 -9.77
C MET A 41 -26.56 -17.16 -8.32
N SER A 42 -25.51 -17.95 -8.11
CA SER A 42 -24.84 -18.04 -6.82
C SER A 42 -24.42 -16.64 -6.42
N ASP A 43 -24.73 -16.23 -5.19
CA ASP A 43 -24.26 -14.97 -4.63
C ASP A 43 -22.76 -14.81 -4.92
N PRO A 44 -22.31 -13.63 -5.39
CA PRO A 44 -20.90 -13.38 -5.59
C PRO A 44 -20.22 -13.61 -4.24
N THR A 45 -19.24 -14.51 -4.20
CA THR A 45 -18.37 -14.66 -3.04
C THR A 45 -17.88 -13.26 -2.65
N PRO A 46 -18.08 -12.79 -1.41
CA PRO A 46 -17.71 -11.44 -1.04
C PRO A 46 -16.24 -11.22 -1.41
N ALA A 47 -15.97 -10.17 -2.18
CA ALA A 47 -14.63 -9.82 -2.59
C ALA A 47 -13.75 -9.75 -1.33
N ALA A 48 -12.57 -10.40 -1.38
CA ALA A 48 -11.66 -10.44 -0.24
C ALA A 48 -11.35 -9.01 0.23
N ALA A 49 -11.38 -8.78 1.55
CA ALA A 49 -11.08 -7.48 2.12
C ALA A 49 -9.66 -7.03 1.70
N PRO A 50 -9.45 -5.72 1.47
CA PRO A 50 -8.11 -5.19 1.25
C PRO A 50 -7.23 -5.39 2.50
N VAL A 51 -5.93 -5.54 2.30
CA VAL A 51 -4.94 -5.83 3.33
C VAL A 51 -4.01 -4.64 3.54
N ALA A 52 -3.82 -4.24 4.80
CA ALA A 52 -2.81 -3.28 5.21
C ALA A 52 -1.73 -3.95 6.06
N VAL A 53 -0.46 -3.74 5.74
CA VAL A 53 0.69 -4.12 6.60
C VAL A 53 1.24 -2.87 7.26
N ILE A 54 1.31 -2.86 8.60
CA ILE A 54 1.83 -1.73 9.38
C ILE A 54 3.06 -2.19 10.16
N THR A 55 4.19 -1.52 9.95
CA THR A 55 5.42 -1.85 10.68
C THR A 55 5.42 -1.21 12.08
N GLY A 56 5.87 -1.92 13.12
CA GLY A 56 5.95 -1.32 14.47
C GLY A 56 4.57 -0.95 15.03
N ALA A 57 3.59 -1.83 14.77
CA ALA A 57 2.21 -1.64 15.17
C ALA A 57 1.92 -2.20 16.57
N ASP A 58 2.93 -2.62 17.33
CA ASP A 58 2.79 -2.98 18.73
C ASP A 58 2.38 -1.80 19.63
N SER A 59 2.58 -0.55 19.20
CA SER A 59 2.31 0.62 20.02
C SER A 59 2.10 1.91 19.22
N GLY A 60 1.75 3.00 19.92
CA GLY A 60 1.78 4.38 19.41
C GLY A 60 1.02 4.61 18.10
N ILE A 61 1.67 5.29 17.15
CA ILE A 61 1.10 5.63 15.84
C ILE A 61 0.78 4.38 15.03
N GLY A 62 1.61 3.34 15.14
CA GLY A 62 1.41 2.07 14.44
C GLY A 62 0.11 1.38 14.87
N ARG A 63 -0.09 1.21 16.19
CA ARG A 63 -1.33 0.66 16.77
C ARG A 63 -2.57 1.45 16.35
N ALA A 64 -2.53 2.78 16.52
CA ALA A 64 -3.66 3.63 16.15
C ALA A 64 -4.00 3.54 14.65
N THR A 65 -2.98 3.45 13.79
CA THR A 65 -3.16 3.28 12.34
C THR A 65 -3.78 1.92 12.00
N ALA A 66 -3.28 0.84 12.62
CA ALA A 66 -3.81 -0.51 12.44
C ALA A 66 -5.31 -0.59 12.78
N VAL A 67 -5.70 -0.08 13.96
CA VAL A 67 -7.09 -0.08 14.41
C VAL A 67 -7.95 0.78 13.48
N ARG A 68 -7.49 1.98 13.10
CA ARG A 68 -8.26 2.87 12.21
C ARG A 68 -8.49 2.29 10.82
N LEU A 69 -7.51 1.55 10.27
CA LEU A 69 -7.65 0.87 8.98
C LEU A 69 -8.56 -0.36 9.10
N ALA A 70 -8.56 -1.06 10.24
CA ALA A 70 -9.50 -2.14 10.49
C ALA A 70 -10.96 -1.64 10.52
N GLU A 71 -11.22 -0.51 11.20
CA GLU A 71 -12.52 0.18 11.18
C GLU A 71 -12.95 0.57 9.76
N ALA A 72 -11.99 0.96 8.90
CA ALA A 72 -12.24 1.29 7.50
C ALA A 72 -12.45 0.06 6.61
N GLY A 73 -12.18 -1.14 7.13
CA GLY A 73 -12.58 -2.38 6.53
C GLY A 73 -11.45 -3.29 6.06
N LEU A 74 -10.20 -2.97 6.42
CA LEU A 74 -9.03 -3.70 5.99
C LEU A 74 -8.67 -4.83 6.96
N ASP A 75 -8.16 -5.93 6.42
CA ASP A 75 -7.44 -6.92 7.21
C ASP A 75 -6.01 -6.43 7.46
N ILE A 76 -5.45 -6.73 8.63
CA ILE A 76 -4.25 -6.04 9.12
C ILE A 76 -3.11 -7.02 9.39
N GLY A 77 -1.96 -6.77 8.77
CA GLY A 77 -0.67 -7.34 9.14
C GLY A 77 0.04 -6.43 10.13
N ILE A 78 0.36 -6.96 11.30
CA ILE A 78 0.99 -6.25 12.41
C ILE A 78 2.40 -6.78 12.58
N THR A 79 3.38 -5.89 12.59
CA THR A 79 4.73 -6.27 13.01
C THR A 79 5.13 -5.61 14.31
N TRP A 80 6.08 -6.24 14.98
CA TRP A 80 6.64 -5.77 16.25
C TRP A 80 8.13 -6.14 16.34
N HIS A 81 8.88 -5.38 17.14
CA HIS A 81 10.31 -5.68 17.36
C HIS A 81 10.56 -6.38 18.70
N SER A 82 10.15 -5.74 19.80
CA SER A 82 10.42 -6.20 21.17
C SER A 82 9.19 -6.40 22.04
N ASP A 83 8.04 -5.86 21.67
CA ASP A 83 6.80 -5.94 22.45
C ASP A 83 5.74 -6.82 21.76
N GLU A 84 5.92 -8.13 21.86
CA GLU A 84 4.96 -9.11 21.33
C GLU A 84 3.58 -8.94 21.95
N LYS A 85 3.52 -8.63 23.25
CA LYS A 85 2.26 -8.44 23.96
C LYS A 85 1.50 -7.24 23.40
N GLY A 86 2.17 -6.11 23.20
CA GLY A 86 1.56 -4.94 22.57
C GLY A 86 1.07 -5.21 21.14
N ALA A 87 1.76 -6.07 20.40
CA ALA A 87 1.34 -6.52 19.08
C ALA A 87 0.06 -7.36 19.13
N GLU A 88 -0.04 -8.31 20.06
CA GLU A 88 -1.25 -9.12 20.24
C GLU A 88 -2.43 -8.30 20.77
N GLU A 89 -2.21 -7.35 21.67
CA GLU A 89 -3.25 -6.40 22.09
C GLU A 89 -3.79 -5.61 20.89
N THR A 90 -2.90 -5.14 20.01
CA THR A 90 -3.30 -4.46 18.77
C THR A 90 -4.10 -5.40 17.85
N ALA A 91 -3.68 -6.66 17.76
CA ALA A 91 -4.37 -7.66 16.95
C ALA A 91 -5.76 -7.98 17.50
N GLU A 92 -5.94 -8.03 18.82
CA GLU A 92 -7.24 -8.14 19.48
C GLU A 92 -8.14 -6.94 19.17
N GLU A 93 -7.60 -5.72 19.23
CA GLU A 93 -8.34 -4.50 18.85
C GLU A 93 -8.79 -4.57 17.38
N VAL A 94 -7.93 -4.99 16.45
CA VAL A 94 -8.30 -5.21 15.04
C VAL A 94 -9.39 -6.27 14.90
N ARG A 95 -9.24 -7.41 15.57
CA ARG A 95 -10.22 -8.52 15.54
C ARG A 95 -11.57 -8.09 16.09
N SER A 96 -11.60 -7.20 17.09
CA SER A 96 -12.84 -6.62 17.63
C SER A 96 -13.62 -5.78 16.60
N GLN A 97 -12.96 -5.29 15.55
CA GLN A 97 -13.60 -4.60 14.42
C GLN A 97 -14.15 -5.57 13.35
N GLY A 98 -14.12 -6.89 13.61
CA GLY A 98 -14.55 -7.92 12.66
C GLY A 98 -13.57 -8.15 11.51
N ARG A 99 -12.30 -7.78 11.67
CA ARG A 99 -11.24 -7.94 10.67
C ARG A 99 -10.22 -9.00 11.08
N ARG A 100 -9.50 -9.55 10.09
CA ARG A 100 -8.41 -10.48 10.34
C ARG A 100 -7.15 -9.71 10.76
N ALA A 101 -6.40 -10.29 11.69
CA ALA A 101 -5.12 -9.78 12.13
C ALA A 101 -4.07 -10.90 12.10
N ALA A 102 -3.00 -10.69 11.35
CA ALA A 102 -1.80 -11.53 11.36
C ALA A 102 -0.67 -10.76 12.05
N VAL A 103 0.13 -11.46 12.86
CA VAL A 103 1.19 -10.86 13.68
C VAL A 103 2.51 -11.54 13.35
N THR A 104 3.58 -10.77 13.15
CA THR A 104 4.92 -11.31 12.85
C THR A 104 6.01 -10.43 13.44
N ARG A 105 7.01 -11.04 14.06
CA ARG A 105 8.17 -10.29 14.57
C ARG A 105 9.03 -9.78 13.41
N MET A 106 9.43 -8.52 13.46
CA MET A 106 10.29 -7.88 12.47
C MET A 106 11.40 -7.08 13.16
N ASP A 107 12.62 -7.59 13.07
CA ASP A 107 13.83 -6.87 13.50
C ASP A 107 14.56 -6.30 12.29
N LEU A 108 14.30 -5.02 12.00
CA LEU A 108 14.89 -4.32 10.85
C LEU A 108 16.42 -4.12 10.96
N THR A 109 17.09 -4.56 12.03
CA THR A 109 18.56 -4.62 12.08
C THR A 109 19.12 -5.90 11.43
N ARG A 110 18.25 -6.81 11.01
CA ARG A 110 18.58 -8.11 10.40
C ARG A 110 18.24 -8.16 8.91
N LEU A 111 18.39 -7.04 8.22
CA LEU A 111 18.12 -6.93 6.78
C LEU A 111 19.15 -7.74 5.95
N PRO A 112 18.75 -8.26 4.77
CA PRO A 112 17.43 -8.09 4.14
C PRO A 112 16.35 -9.03 4.68
N GLY A 113 16.70 -10.10 5.40
CA GLY A 113 15.77 -11.18 5.78
C GLY A 113 14.57 -10.71 6.61
N ALA A 114 14.74 -9.69 7.45
CA ALA A 114 13.63 -9.12 8.21
C ALA A 114 12.47 -8.60 7.33
N ALA A 115 12.75 -8.20 6.08
CA ALA A 115 11.73 -7.72 5.16
C ALA A 115 10.82 -8.85 4.63
N ASP A 116 11.21 -10.12 4.78
CA ASP A 116 10.40 -11.27 4.36
C ASP A 116 9.12 -11.42 5.19
N ALA A 117 9.08 -10.85 6.41
CA ALA A 117 7.88 -10.80 7.23
C ALA A 117 6.70 -10.08 6.54
N LEU A 118 6.94 -9.19 5.56
CA LEU A 118 5.86 -8.63 4.74
C LEU A 118 5.17 -9.69 3.89
N ASP A 119 5.95 -10.60 3.31
CA ASP A 119 5.43 -11.68 2.48
C ASP A 119 4.67 -12.70 3.34
N GLU A 120 5.21 -13.04 4.52
CA GLU A 120 4.55 -13.91 5.50
C GLU A 120 3.17 -13.37 5.92
N LEU A 121 3.10 -12.07 6.25
CA LEU A 121 1.85 -11.41 6.62
C LEU A 121 0.86 -11.35 5.46
N ALA A 122 1.33 -11.00 4.25
CA ALA A 122 0.49 -10.95 3.06
C ALA A 122 -0.13 -12.32 2.77
N ASP A 123 0.68 -13.38 2.80
CA ASP A 123 0.24 -14.74 2.49
C ASP A 123 -0.76 -15.25 3.55
N ALA A 124 -0.54 -14.93 4.84
CA ALA A 124 -1.49 -15.22 5.92
C ALA A 124 -2.85 -14.49 5.75
N LEU A 125 -2.86 -13.36 5.05
CA LEU A 125 -4.04 -12.51 4.84
C LEU A 125 -4.62 -12.62 3.42
N GLY A 126 -4.31 -13.68 2.67
CA GLY A 126 -4.91 -13.95 1.36
C GLY A 126 -4.04 -13.52 0.17
N GLY A 127 -2.74 -13.33 0.40
CA GLY A 127 -1.72 -13.17 -0.65
C GLY A 127 -1.57 -11.75 -1.21
N ARG A 128 -2.30 -10.77 -0.68
CA ARG A 128 -2.33 -9.39 -1.20
C ARG A 128 -1.80 -8.37 -0.20
N VAL A 129 -1.34 -7.23 -0.72
CA VAL A 129 -1.01 -6.02 0.05
C VAL A 129 -1.56 -4.81 -0.72
N ASP A 130 -2.47 -4.08 -0.10
CA ASP A 130 -3.10 -2.88 -0.68
C ASP A 130 -2.57 -1.60 -0.05
N VAL A 131 -2.16 -1.69 1.22
CA VAL A 131 -1.54 -0.60 1.96
C VAL A 131 -0.31 -1.11 2.70
N LEU A 132 0.84 -0.45 2.53
CA LEU A 132 1.99 -0.59 3.42
C LEU A 132 2.15 0.71 4.19
N VAL A 133 2.25 0.63 5.52
CA VAL A 133 2.60 1.77 6.38
C VAL A 133 3.92 1.46 7.07
N ASN A 134 4.99 2.12 6.64
CA ASN A 134 6.29 2.09 7.29
C ASN A 134 6.28 3.06 8.49
N CYS A 135 5.88 2.56 9.66
CA CYS A 135 5.78 3.31 10.91
C CYS A 135 6.87 2.97 11.94
N SER A 136 7.67 1.92 11.72
CA SER A 136 8.79 1.58 12.60
C SER A 136 9.82 2.71 12.57
N GLY A 137 10.39 3.01 13.73
CA GLY A 137 11.42 4.03 13.84
C GLY A 137 12.19 3.92 15.15
N THR A 138 13.45 4.30 15.10
CA THR A 138 14.35 4.40 16.26
C THR A 138 15.21 5.64 16.13
N GLY A 139 16.00 5.98 17.15
CA GLY A 139 16.83 7.18 17.09
C GLY A 139 17.87 7.24 18.18
N THR A 140 18.61 8.34 18.18
CA THR A 140 19.67 8.62 19.15
C THR A 140 19.46 9.98 19.81
N ALA A 141 20.14 10.16 20.94
CA ALA A 141 20.31 11.43 21.62
C ALA A 141 21.80 11.73 21.92
N THR A 142 22.71 11.09 21.18
CA THR A 142 24.16 11.13 21.38
C THR A 142 24.80 12.24 20.52
N PRO A 143 25.64 13.13 21.09
CA PRO A 143 26.36 14.13 20.31
C PRO A 143 27.12 13.53 19.13
N TYR A 144 27.24 14.31 18.04
CA TYR A 144 27.80 13.80 16.78
C TYR A 144 29.22 13.22 16.91
N LEU A 145 30.08 13.84 17.72
CA LEU A 145 31.46 13.40 17.92
C LEU A 145 31.57 12.08 18.70
N ASP A 146 30.54 11.72 19.47
CA ASP A 146 30.51 10.53 20.32
C ASP A 146 29.67 9.40 19.70
N LEU A 147 29.11 9.61 18.51
CA LEU A 147 28.22 8.67 17.86
C LEU A 147 29.02 7.51 17.23
N GLY A 148 28.73 6.29 17.65
CA GLY A 148 29.31 5.08 17.08
C GLY A 148 28.75 4.74 15.70
N LEU A 149 29.56 4.05 14.89
CA LEU A 149 29.13 3.58 13.57
C LEU A 149 27.97 2.58 13.66
N ASP A 150 27.93 1.76 14.70
CA ASP A 150 26.85 0.78 14.88
C ASP A 150 25.52 1.46 15.26
N ASP A 151 25.57 2.60 15.96
CA ASP A 151 24.37 3.43 16.19
C ASP A 151 23.85 4.02 14.89
N LEU A 152 24.75 4.58 14.06
CA LEU A 152 24.40 5.09 12.74
C LEU A 152 23.76 4.01 11.88
N ARG A 153 24.38 2.83 11.78
CA ARG A 153 23.87 1.71 10.97
C ARG A 153 22.51 1.26 11.45
N ARG A 154 22.34 1.03 12.75
CA ARG A 154 21.06 0.59 13.33
C ARG A 154 19.92 1.54 12.98
N VAL A 155 20.12 2.85 13.15
CA VAL A 155 19.08 3.84 12.82
C VAL A 155 18.82 3.86 11.31
N LEU A 156 19.85 3.83 10.47
CA LEU A 156 19.66 3.80 9.01
C LEU A 156 18.95 2.52 8.55
N ASP A 157 19.24 1.38 9.16
CA ASP A 157 18.61 0.10 8.84
C ASP A 157 17.11 0.14 9.15
N VAL A 158 16.74 0.60 10.35
CA VAL A 158 15.34 0.69 10.79
C VAL A 158 14.57 1.78 10.06
N ASP A 159 15.13 2.98 9.93
CA ASP A 159 14.39 4.18 9.53
C ASP A 159 14.52 4.52 8.04
N LEU A 160 15.39 3.84 7.28
CA LEU A 160 15.60 4.09 5.86
C LEU A 160 15.67 2.81 5.02
N ALA A 161 16.63 1.92 5.29
CA ALA A 161 16.83 0.71 4.48
C ALA A 161 15.66 -0.27 4.60
N GLY A 162 15.08 -0.40 5.80
CA GLY A 162 13.87 -1.20 6.05
C GLY A 162 12.69 -0.73 5.19
N PRO A 163 12.24 0.53 5.32
CA PRO A 163 11.19 1.09 4.46
C PRO A 163 11.47 0.96 2.95
N PHE A 164 12.73 1.10 2.53
CA PHE A 164 13.14 0.88 1.13
C PHE A 164 12.86 -0.56 0.68
N LEU A 165 13.33 -1.57 1.42
CA LEU A 165 13.15 -2.98 1.06
C LEU A 165 11.69 -3.43 1.15
N LEU A 166 10.98 -2.99 2.19
CA LEU A 166 9.54 -3.25 2.36
C LEU A 166 8.74 -2.58 1.23
N GLY A 167 9.10 -1.35 0.87
CA GLY A 167 8.49 -0.63 -0.24
C GLY A 167 8.67 -1.36 -1.57
N GLN A 168 9.85 -1.89 -1.86
CA GLN A 168 10.08 -2.71 -3.06
C GLN A 168 9.21 -3.98 -3.07
N LYS A 169 9.13 -4.72 -1.96
CA LYS A 169 8.31 -5.93 -1.87
C LYS A 169 6.82 -5.62 -2.04
N ALA A 170 6.31 -4.61 -1.32
CA ALA A 170 4.93 -4.17 -1.43
C ALA A 170 4.59 -3.70 -2.84
N ALA A 171 5.43 -2.85 -3.45
CA ALA A 171 5.22 -2.35 -4.81
C ALA A 171 5.18 -3.48 -5.84
N ARG A 172 6.07 -4.48 -5.74
CA ARG A 172 6.05 -5.65 -6.64
C ARG A 172 4.75 -6.44 -6.52
N ARG A 173 4.23 -6.63 -5.30
CA ARG A 173 2.92 -7.28 -5.07
C ARG A 173 1.78 -6.45 -5.65
N MET A 174 1.74 -5.15 -5.36
CA MET A 174 0.71 -4.23 -5.87
C MET A 174 0.68 -4.19 -7.41
N ILE A 175 1.85 -4.19 -8.06
CA ILE A 175 1.96 -4.27 -9.52
C ILE A 175 1.45 -5.62 -10.05
N ALA A 176 1.83 -6.72 -9.40
CA ALA A 176 1.38 -8.06 -9.80
C ALA A 176 -0.13 -8.27 -9.61
N GLN A 177 -0.72 -7.65 -8.58
CA GLN A 177 -2.17 -7.65 -8.33
C GLN A 177 -2.96 -6.92 -9.43
N GLY A 178 -2.41 -5.85 -9.99
CA GLY A 178 -2.97 -5.12 -11.13
C GLY A 178 -4.04 -4.06 -10.78
N ASP A 179 -4.41 -3.90 -9.51
CA ASP A 179 -5.32 -2.87 -9.01
C ASP A 179 -4.60 -1.77 -8.18
N GLY A 180 -3.27 -1.85 -8.10
CA GLY A 180 -2.41 -0.86 -7.48
C GLY A 180 -2.33 -0.99 -5.96
N GLY A 181 -1.95 0.10 -5.28
CA GLY A 181 -1.88 0.14 -3.82
C GLY A 181 -1.35 1.47 -3.30
N ARG A 182 -1.08 1.55 -2.00
CA ARG A 182 -0.58 2.75 -1.33
C ARG A 182 0.58 2.39 -0.40
N ILE A 183 1.68 3.13 -0.50
CA ILE A 183 2.80 3.05 0.44
C ILE A 183 2.89 4.36 1.20
N VAL A 184 2.83 4.30 2.53
CA VAL A 184 2.89 5.45 3.43
C VAL A 184 4.15 5.32 4.28
N ASN A 185 5.06 6.26 4.12
CA ASN A 185 6.28 6.35 4.92
C ASN A 185 6.10 7.37 6.04
N VAL A 186 6.11 6.93 7.30
CA VAL A 186 6.02 7.83 8.44
C VAL A 186 7.40 8.44 8.69
N THR A 187 7.56 9.71 8.27
CA THR A 187 8.81 10.44 8.43
C THR A 187 8.88 11.14 9.80
N SER A 188 9.18 12.43 9.82
CA SER A 188 9.28 13.25 11.03
C SER A 188 9.36 14.72 10.62
N VAL A 189 9.05 15.65 11.54
CA VAL A 189 9.47 17.06 11.37
C VAL A 189 10.98 17.18 11.14
N HIS A 190 11.73 16.20 11.67
CA HIS A 190 13.18 16.09 11.52
C HIS A 190 13.64 15.63 10.13
N GLU A 191 12.72 15.37 9.20
CA GLU A 191 12.98 15.34 7.77
C GLU A 191 13.49 16.70 7.26
N HIS A 192 13.01 17.80 7.84
CA HIS A 192 13.37 19.16 7.42
C HIS A 192 14.06 19.99 8.51
N GLN A 193 13.84 19.64 9.79
CA GLN A 193 14.37 20.40 10.93
C GLN A 193 15.37 19.57 11.74
N PRO A 194 16.68 19.87 11.70
CA PRO A 194 17.66 19.07 12.42
C PRO A 194 17.51 19.17 13.95
N ARG A 195 17.92 18.13 14.67
CA ARG A 195 17.94 18.08 16.14
C ARG A 195 19.30 17.63 16.66
N VAL A 196 19.79 18.30 17.72
CA VAL A 196 21.02 17.91 18.41
C VAL A 196 20.92 16.46 18.89
N GLY A 197 21.97 15.69 18.66
CA GLY A 197 22.08 14.30 19.07
C GLY A 197 21.34 13.27 18.19
N ALA A 198 20.63 13.73 17.16
CA ALA A 198 19.80 12.92 16.29
C ALA A 198 20.35 12.82 14.86
N ALA A 199 21.66 12.97 14.68
CA ALA A 199 22.32 12.95 13.37
C ALA A 199 21.88 11.79 12.45
N PRO A 200 21.88 10.51 12.91
CA PRO A 200 21.50 9.41 12.03
C PRO A 200 19.99 9.40 11.77
N TYR A 201 19.16 9.82 12.73
CA TYR A 201 17.71 9.90 12.59
C TYR A 201 17.30 10.99 11.59
N CYS A 202 17.87 12.20 11.70
CA CYS A 202 17.65 13.27 10.75
C CYS A 202 18.09 12.86 9.33
N ALA A 203 19.25 12.20 9.21
CA ALA A 203 19.72 11.69 7.93
C ALA A 203 18.75 10.63 7.35
N ALA A 204 18.31 9.68 8.17
CA ALA A 204 17.37 8.63 7.77
C ALA A 204 16.03 9.22 7.34
N LYS A 205 15.42 10.10 8.14
CA LYS A 205 14.10 10.69 7.85
C LYS A 205 14.15 11.66 6.66
N GLY A 206 15.20 12.47 6.53
CA GLY A 206 15.45 13.28 5.35
C GLY A 206 15.60 12.43 4.08
N GLY A 207 16.37 11.34 4.17
CA GLY A 207 16.52 10.36 3.09
C GLY A 207 15.21 9.68 2.72
N LEU A 208 14.41 9.29 3.72
CA LEU A 208 13.12 8.62 3.53
C LEU A 208 12.10 9.54 2.84
N GLY A 209 12.10 10.84 3.18
CA GLY A 209 11.29 11.85 2.50
C GLY A 209 11.61 11.92 1.01
N LEU A 210 12.88 12.07 0.65
CA LEU A 210 13.30 12.13 -0.76
C LEU A 210 13.09 10.78 -1.47
N LEU A 211 13.34 9.66 -0.81
CA LEU A 211 13.05 8.33 -1.34
C LEU A 211 11.56 8.19 -1.69
N THR A 212 10.67 8.68 -0.83
CA THR A 212 9.22 8.64 -1.09
C THR A 212 8.85 9.41 -2.36
N GLN A 213 9.49 10.55 -2.60
CA GLN A 213 9.28 11.33 -3.82
C GLN A 213 9.79 10.58 -5.06
N VAL A 214 10.95 9.93 -4.97
CA VAL A 214 11.47 9.08 -6.06
C VAL A 214 10.53 7.92 -6.34
N MET A 215 10.06 7.22 -5.31
CA MET A 215 9.09 6.12 -5.46
C MET A 215 7.82 6.59 -6.16
N ALA A 216 7.30 7.78 -5.84
CA ALA A 216 6.12 8.34 -6.49
C ALA A 216 6.32 8.76 -7.96
N LEU A 217 7.57 8.94 -8.40
CA LEU A 217 7.90 9.19 -9.81
C LEU A 217 8.07 7.89 -10.59
N GLU A 218 8.52 6.82 -9.92
CA GLU A 218 8.85 5.53 -10.55
C GLU A 218 7.69 4.52 -10.59
N LEU A 219 6.69 4.67 -9.71
CA LEU A 219 5.55 3.75 -9.54
C LEU A 219 4.22 4.41 -9.95
#